data_AF-A0A537IPZ6-F1
#
_entry.id   AF-A0A537IPZ6-F1
#
_cell.length_a   1.000
_cell.length_b   1.000
_cell.length_c   1.000
_cell.angle_alpha   90.00
_cell.angle_beta   90.00
_cell.angle_gamma   90.00
#
_symmetry.space_group_name_H-M   'P 1'
#
loop_
_entity.id
_entity.type
_entity.pdbx_description
1 polymer ?
#
loop_
_entity_poly.entity_id
_entity_poly.type
_entity_poly.pdbx_seq_one_letter_code
_entity_poly.pdbx_strand_id
1 'polypeptide(L)'
;MNSRDRLLNELCKNGNLEDHRVPLSCLLDLIIESGVKVSTRYDKSSSNYEAYFESDLRIRISLLNVVDPLDVIWKIMHEFGHYLSGKREPEDSTMDREEQAWIHADKILQQFPYFLSFKDKYEACKQNCLHSYREYFKLKNQGHN
;
A
#
# COMPACT_ATOMS: atom_id res chain seq x y z
N MET A 1 -24.79 4.25 7.41
CA MET A 1 -23.58 3.93 6.63
C MET A 1 -22.45 3.67 7.60
N ASN A 2 -21.89 2.46 7.63
CA ASN A 2 -20.82 2.11 8.56
C ASN A 2 -19.48 2.77 8.14
N SER A 3 -18.47 2.76 9.01
CA SER A 3 -17.17 3.39 8.76
C SER A 3 -16.45 2.81 7.54
N ARG A 4 -16.66 1.53 7.25
CA ARG A 4 -16.07 0.82 6.12
C ARG A 4 -16.66 1.28 4.78
N ASP A 5 -17.98 1.42 4.68
CA ASP A 5 -18.65 1.90 3.46
C ASP A 5 -18.34 3.36 3.18
N ARG A 6 -18.18 4.17 4.24
CA ARG A 6 -17.66 5.54 4.11
C ARG A 6 -16.28 5.57 3.47
N LEU A 7 -15.36 4.71 3.93
CA LEU A 7 -14.02 4.61 3.38
C LEU A 7 -14.05 4.14 1.91
N LEU A 8 -14.84 3.11 1.60
CA LEU A 8 -14.99 2.63 0.22
C LEU A 8 -15.51 3.74 -0.70
N ASN A 9 -16.56 4.46 -0.29
CA ASN A 9 -17.09 5.60 -1.05
C ASN A 9 -16.04 6.70 -1.25
N GLU A 10 -15.24 6.97 -0.23
CA GLU A 10 -14.19 7.98 -0.31
C GLU A 10 -13.09 7.59 -1.29
N LEU A 11 -12.59 6.34 -1.21
CA LEU A 11 -11.60 5.80 -2.14
C LEU A 11 -12.12 5.78 -3.58
N CYS A 12 -13.36 5.31 -3.78
CA CYS A 12 -14.01 5.30 -5.08
C CYS A 12 -14.14 6.70 -5.68
N LYS A 13 -14.65 7.66 -4.90
CA LYS A 13 -14.87 9.03 -5.37
C LYS A 13 -13.57 9.79 -5.62
N ASN A 14 -12.66 9.79 -4.65
CA ASN A 14 -11.50 10.66 -4.66
C ASN A 14 -10.26 9.99 -5.27
N GLY A 15 -10.22 8.66 -5.33
CA GLY A 15 -9.21 7.88 -6.06
C GLY A 15 -9.63 7.46 -7.46
N ASN A 16 -10.86 7.80 -7.90
CA ASN A 16 -11.45 7.39 -9.18
C ASN A 16 -11.47 5.85 -9.37
N LEU A 17 -11.94 5.15 -8.33
CA LEU A 17 -11.92 3.68 -8.23
C LEU A 17 -13.30 3.01 -8.40
N GLU A 18 -14.30 3.69 -8.95
CA GLU A 18 -15.66 3.10 -9.09
C GLU A 18 -15.66 1.84 -9.97
N ASP A 19 -14.88 1.81 -11.05
CA ASP A 19 -14.75 0.63 -11.92
C ASP A 19 -14.11 -0.57 -11.21
N HIS A 20 -13.44 -0.32 -10.08
CA HIS A 20 -12.75 -1.32 -9.26
C HIS A 20 -13.42 -1.52 -7.90
N ARG A 21 -14.64 -1.01 -7.72
CA ARG A 21 -15.32 -0.94 -6.42
C ARG A 21 -15.46 -2.30 -5.73
N VAL A 22 -15.93 -3.31 -6.45
CA VAL A 22 -16.18 -4.67 -5.89
C VAL A 22 -14.89 -5.34 -5.41
N PRO A 23 -13.82 -5.45 -6.23
CA PRO A 23 -12.59 -6.06 -5.76
C PRO A 23 -11.87 -5.20 -4.71
N LEU A 24 -11.96 -3.87 -4.77
CA LEU A 24 -11.48 -2.98 -3.70
C LEU A 24 -12.21 -3.22 -2.37
N SER A 25 -13.53 -3.35 -2.43
CA SER A 25 -14.39 -3.69 -1.30
C SER A 25 -13.90 -4.97 -0.59
N CYS A 26 -13.66 -6.04 -1.35
CA CYS A 26 -13.13 -7.30 -0.80
C CYS A 26 -11.70 -7.15 -0.22
N LEU A 27 -10.85 -6.34 -0.84
CA LEU A 27 -9.50 -6.06 -0.30
C LEU A 27 -9.58 -5.31 1.03
N LEU A 28 -10.47 -4.33 1.15
CA LEU A 28 -10.69 -3.61 2.41
C LEU A 28 -11.22 -4.52 3.51
N ASP A 29 -12.13 -5.45 3.18
CA ASP A 29 -12.65 -6.41 4.16
C ASP A 29 -11.51 -7.29 4.72
N LEU A 30 -10.66 -7.84 3.84
CA LEU A 30 -9.49 -8.62 4.24
C LEU A 30 -8.57 -7.86 5.22
N ILE A 31 -8.31 -6.57 4.94
CA ILE A 31 -7.43 -5.74 5.78
C ILE A 31 -8.09 -5.45 7.14
N ILE A 32 -9.38 -5.08 7.14
CA ILE A 32 -10.12 -4.73 8.35
C ILE A 32 -10.31 -5.95 9.26
N GLU A 33 -10.61 -7.11 8.69
CA GLU A 33 -10.73 -8.37 9.42
C GLU A 33 -9.40 -8.82 10.05
N SER A 34 -8.28 -8.40 9.47
CA SER A 34 -6.94 -8.59 10.05
C SER A 34 -6.63 -7.63 11.22
N GLY A 35 -7.58 -6.77 11.60
CA GLY A 35 -7.43 -5.81 12.70
C GLY A 35 -6.72 -4.52 12.32
N VAL A 36 -6.50 -4.25 11.02
CA VAL A 36 -5.81 -3.06 10.53
C VAL A 36 -6.83 -1.99 10.12
N LYS A 37 -6.66 -0.77 10.63
CA LYS A 37 -7.49 0.38 10.23
C LYS A 37 -6.97 0.95 8.91
N VAL A 38 -7.87 1.49 8.09
CA VAL A 38 -7.49 2.18 6.86
C VAL A 38 -8.04 3.61 6.89
N SER A 39 -7.23 4.56 6.44
CA SER A 39 -7.61 5.98 6.36
C SER A 39 -6.98 6.63 5.14
N THR A 40 -7.58 7.72 4.68
CA THR A 40 -7.13 8.49 3.52
C THR A 40 -6.48 9.80 3.95
N ARG A 41 -5.59 10.34 3.10
CA ARG A 41 -4.95 11.65 3.28
C ARG A 41 -4.88 12.39 1.95
N TYR A 42 -4.98 13.71 2.02
CA TYR A 42 -4.98 14.61 0.85
C TYR A 42 -3.85 15.64 0.91
N ASP A 43 -3.07 15.65 1.98
CA ASP A 43 -2.04 16.63 2.30
C ASP A 43 -0.62 16.05 2.19
N LYS A 44 -0.50 14.74 2.00
CA LYS A 44 0.78 14.02 1.88
C LYS A 44 0.77 13.17 0.63
N SER A 45 1.91 13.09 -0.05
CA SER A 45 2.07 12.31 -1.28
C SER A 45 2.31 10.83 -1.03
N SER A 46 2.79 10.43 0.15
CA SER A 46 3.10 9.03 0.47
C SER A 46 1.95 8.33 1.20
N SER A 47 1.65 7.10 0.77
CA SER A 47 0.95 6.13 1.60
C SER A 47 1.92 5.56 2.64
N ASN A 48 1.42 5.05 3.77
CA ASN A 48 2.26 4.44 4.79
C ASN A 48 1.46 3.51 5.71
N TYR A 49 2.04 2.38 6.05
CA TYR A 49 1.67 1.56 7.21
C TYR A 49 2.27 2.12 8.50
N GLU A 50 1.45 2.18 9.54
CA GLU A 50 1.79 2.74 10.84
C GLU A 50 1.46 1.77 11.95
N ALA A 51 2.46 1.53 12.80
CA ALA A 51 2.34 0.72 13.99
C ALA A 51 2.87 1.51 15.20
N TYR A 52 2.16 2.58 15.57
CA TYR A 52 2.54 3.41 16.73
C TYR A 52 2.45 2.63 18.05
N PHE A 53 1.43 1.78 18.15
CA PHE A 53 1.19 0.86 19.27
C PHE A 53 0.65 -0.45 18.70
N GLU A 54 0.83 -1.57 19.41
CA GLU A 54 0.32 -2.89 18.98
C GLU A 54 -1.20 -2.90 18.71
N SER A 55 -1.94 -2.01 19.37
CA SER A 55 -3.39 -1.88 19.27
C SER A 55 -3.88 -0.82 18.27
N ASP A 56 -2.98 -0.04 17.64
CA ASP A 56 -3.36 0.97 16.65
C ASP A 56 -2.55 0.80 15.35
N LEU A 57 -2.82 -0.30 14.67
CA LEU A 57 -2.28 -0.62 13.36
C LEU A 57 -3.11 0.08 12.28
N ARG A 58 -2.46 0.88 11.44
CA ARG A 58 -3.15 1.71 10.45
C ARG A 58 -2.42 1.79 9.12
N ILE A 59 -3.14 1.62 8.03
CA ILE A 59 -2.70 2.00 6.69
C ILE A 59 -3.26 3.37 6.37
N ARG A 60 -2.38 4.31 6.02
CA ARG A 60 -2.76 5.61 5.45
C ARG A 60 -2.52 5.61 3.96
N ILE A 61 -3.56 5.95 3.21
CA ILE A 61 -3.51 6.01 1.75
C ILE A 61 -3.54 7.46 1.30
N SER A 62 -2.51 7.86 0.55
CA SER A 62 -2.53 9.15 -0.13
C SER A 62 -3.47 9.11 -1.34
N LEU A 63 -4.37 10.09 -1.40
CA LEU A 63 -5.20 10.38 -2.57
C LEU A 63 -4.83 11.75 -3.18
N LEU A 64 -3.65 12.27 -2.86
CA LEU A 64 -3.15 13.51 -3.44
C LEU A 64 -2.68 13.23 -4.89
N ASN A 65 -3.22 13.97 -5.85
CA ASN A 65 -2.83 13.93 -7.27
C ASN A 65 -2.82 12.51 -7.87
N VAL A 66 -3.87 11.72 -7.62
CA VAL A 66 -4.02 10.38 -8.21
C VAL A 66 -4.14 10.52 -9.73
N VAL A 67 -3.17 9.98 -10.46
CA VAL A 67 -3.16 9.96 -11.94
C VAL A 67 -3.67 8.63 -12.47
N ASP A 68 -3.11 7.51 -12.00
CA ASP A 68 -3.63 6.17 -12.26
C ASP A 68 -4.37 5.66 -11.03
N PRO A 69 -5.69 5.39 -11.11
CA PRO A 69 -6.46 4.85 -9.99
C PRO A 69 -5.87 3.54 -9.44
N LEU A 70 -5.35 2.66 -10.31
CA LEU A 70 -4.82 1.37 -9.89
C LEU A 70 -3.60 1.50 -8.97
N ASP A 71 -2.82 2.59 -9.08
CA ASP A 71 -1.70 2.86 -8.16
C ASP A 71 -2.17 2.96 -6.69
N VAL A 72 -3.39 3.42 -6.46
CA VAL A 72 -3.96 3.45 -5.10
C VAL A 72 -4.16 2.04 -4.56
N ILE A 73 -4.66 1.12 -5.40
CA ILE A 73 -4.86 -0.29 -5.03
C ILE A 73 -3.51 -0.98 -4.79
N TRP A 74 -2.52 -0.75 -5.65
CA TRP A 74 -1.18 -1.32 -5.50
C TRP A 74 -0.51 -0.85 -4.22
N LYS A 75 -0.63 0.45 -3.90
CA LYS A 75 -0.17 1.00 -2.63
C LYS A 75 -0.91 0.39 -1.44
N ILE A 76 -2.22 0.18 -1.50
CA ILE A 76 -2.97 -0.51 -0.43
C ILE A 76 -2.39 -1.92 -0.19
N MET A 77 -2.18 -2.70 -1.26
CA MET A 77 -1.59 -4.04 -1.15
C MET A 77 -0.17 -4.01 -0.58
N HIS A 78 0.65 -3.05 -1.01
CA HIS A 78 2.01 -2.86 -0.52
C HIS A 78 2.05 -2.49 0.98
N GLU A 79 1.25 -1.51 1.40
CA GLU A 79 1.17 -1.12 2.81
C GLU A 79 0.63 -2.25 3.69
N PHE A 80 -0.31 -3.05 3.18
CA PHE A 80 -0.75 -4.24 3.88
C PHE A 80 0.34 -5.32 3.91
N GLY A 81 1.18 -5.40 2.89
CA GLY A 81 2.40 -6.18 2.89
C GLY A 81 3.34 -5.83 4.06
N HIS A 82 3.54 -4.55 4.35
CA HIS A 82 4.34 -4.12 5.50
C HIS A 82 3.78 -4.61 6.84
N TYR A 83 2.45 -4.63 6.99
CA TYR A 83 1.81 -5.23 8.17
C TYR A 83 2.12 -6.73 8.27
N LEU A 84 1.99 -7.46 7.15
CA LEU A 84 2.21 -8.91 7.10
C LEU A 84 3.69 -9.30 7.31
N SER A 85 4.63 -8.39 7.04
CA SER A 85 6.05 -8.56 7.35
C SER A 85 6.36 -8.49 8.84
N GLY A 86 5.37 -8.21 9.71
CA GLY A 86 5.56 -8.17 11.16
C GLY A 86 6.36 -6.97 11.65
N LYS A 87 6.79 -7.02 12.91
CA LYS A 87 7.59 -5.95 13.52
C LYS A 87 8.96 -5.85 12.85
N ARG A 88 9.52 -4.64 12.88
CA ARG A 88 10.86 -4.38 12.38
C ARG A 88 11.87 -4.75 13.46
N GLU A 89 12.82 -5.59 13.11
CA GLU A 89 13.95 -5.94 13.97
C GLU A 89 15.14 -4.99 13.72
N PRO A 90 16.07 -4.81 14.68
CA PRO A 90 17.22 -3.90 14.54
C PRO A 90 18.10 -4.17 13.31
N GLU A 91 18.20 -5.43 12.91
CA GLU A 91 18.96 -5.91 11.75
C GLU A 91 18.24 -5.73 10.41
N ASP A 92 16.95 -5.40 10.41
CA ASP A 92 16.17 -5.27 9.19
C ASP A 92 16.63 -4.05 8.36
N SER A 93 17.22 -4.33 7.20
CA SER A 93 17.49 -3.28 6.22
C SER A 93 16.18 -2.75 5.65
N THR A 94 16.12 -1.45 5.37
CA THR A 94 14.91 -0.86 4.78
C THR A 94 14.59 -1.50 3.43
N MET A 95 15.60 -1.79 2.61
CA MET A 95 15.38 -2.46 1.32
C MET A 95 14.77 -3.84 1.47
N ASP A 96 15.25 -4.65 2.42
CA ASP A 96 14.70 -5.99 2.65
C ASP A 96 13.25 -5.92 3.11
N ARG A 97 12.90 -4.90 3.90
CA ARG A 97 11.52 -4.64 4.35
C ARG A 97 10.59 -4.24 3.21
N GLU A 98 11.05 -3.39 2.29
CA GLU A 98 10.28 -3.01 1.10
C GLU A 98 10.09 -4.23 0.18
N GLU A 99 11.15 -5.01 -0.06
CA GLU A 99 11.06 -6.21 -0.89
C GLU A 99 10.13 -7.28 -0.26
N GLN A 100 10.18 -7.47 1.05
CA GLN A 100 9.24 -8.35 1.77
C GLN A 100 7.80 -7.88 1.67
N ALA A 101 7.54 -6.58 1.83
CA ALA A 101 6.20 -6.04 1.68
C ALA A 101 5.63 -6.32 0.28
N TRP A 102 6.45 -6.17 -0.77
CA TRP A 102 6.05 -6.53 -2.13
C TRP A 102 5.87 -8.03 -2.33
N ILE A 103 6.66 -8.90 -1.68
CA ILE A 103 6.43 -10.36 -1.72
C ILE A 103 5.06 -10.71 -1.12
N HIS A 104 4.66 -10.04 -0.04
CA HIS A 104 3.34 -10.20 0.52
C HIS A 104 2.25 -9.63 -0.39
N ALA A 105 2.47 -8.47 -1.00
CA ALA A 105 1.58 -7.88 -1.99
C ALA A 105 1.37 -8.83 -3.20
N ASP A 106 2.42 -9.54 -3.65
CA ASP A 106 2.32 -10.52 -4.73
C ASP A 106 1.36 -11.67 -4.34
N LYS A 107 1.46 -12.15 -3.09
CA LYS A 107 0.58 -13.20 -2.55
C LYS A 107 -0.86 -12.71 -2.38
N ILE A 108 -1.05 -11.44 -2.03
CA ILE A 108 -2.37 -10.81 -1.97
C ILE A 108 -2.95 -10.74 -3.39
N LEU A 109 -2.19 -10.24 -4.38
CA LEU A 109 -2.63 -10.12 -5.76
C LEU A 109 -3.14 -11.45 -6.34
N GLN A 110 -2.51 -12.58 -6.02
CA GLN A 110 -2.99 -13.91 -6.45
C GLN A 110 -4.38 -14.27 -5.93
N GLN A 111 -4.84 -13.69 -4.82
CA GLN A 111 -6.17 -13.91 -4.26
C GLN A 111 -7.26 -13.07 -4.92
N PHE A 112 -6.89 -12.11 -5.79
CA PHE A 112 -7.81 -11.22 -6.49
C PHE A 112 -7.67 -11.37 -8.01
N PRO A 113 -8.28 -12.41 -8.62
CA PRO A 113 -8.15 -12.68 -10.06
C PRO A 113 -8.51 -11.49 -10.96
N TYR A 114 -9.46 -10.64 -10.53
CA TYR A 114 -9.81 -9.41 -11.24
C TYR A 114 -8.60 -8.51 -11.50
N PHE A 115 -7.68 -8.39 -10.54
CA PHE A 115 -6.51 -7.52 -10.66
C PHE A 115 -5.37 -8.14 -11.46
N LEU A 116 -5.38 -9.45 -11.71
CA LEU A 116 -4.33 -10.13 -12.49
C LEU A 116 -4.28 -9.68 -13.95
N SER A 117 -5.39 -9.21 -14.52
CA SER A 117 -5.41 -8.62 -15.86
C SER A 117 -4.63 -7.30 -15.96
N PHE A 118 -4.30 -6.67 -14.82
CA PHE A 118 -3.53 -5.43 -14.72
C PHE A 118 -2.13 -5.65 -14.16
N LYS A 119 -1.63 -6.90 -14.15
CA LYS A 119 -0.35 -7.26 -13.52
C LYS A 119 0.82 -6.40 -14.02
N ASP A 120 0.84 -6.02 -15.29
CA ASP A 120 1.93 -5.19 -15.84
C ASP A 120 2.00 -3.80 -15.17
N LYS A 121 0.84 -3.21 -14.85
CA LYS A 121 0.78 -1.94 -14.11
C LYS A 121 1.22 -2.10 -12.65
N TYR A 122 0.85 -3.22 -12.04
CA TYR A 122 1.31 -3.56 -10.69
C TYR A 122 2.84 -3.70 -10.64
N GLU A 123 3.43 -4.44 -11.59
CA GLU A 123 4.90 -4.59 -11.66
C GLU A 123 5.59 -3.25 -11.92
N ALA A 124 5.02 -2.39 -12.78
CA ALA A 124 5.55 -1.05 -13.00
C ALA A 124 5.54 -0.21 -11.70
N CYS A 125 4.44 -0.25 -10.94
CA CYS A 125 4.32 0.42 -9.65
C CYS A 125 5.38 -0.09 -8.64
N LYS A 126 5.52 -1.41 -8.53
CA LYS A 126 6.52 -2.08 -7.69
C LYS A 126 7.95 -1.68 -8.05
N GLN A 127 8.31 -1.72 -9.33
CA GLN A 127 9.66 -1.34 -9.78
C GLN A 127 9.94 0.13 -9.52
N ASN A 128 8.96 1.02 -9.76
CA ASN A 128 9.11 2.44 -9.46
C ASN A 128 9.35 2.70 -7.96
N CYS A 129 8.61 2.00 -7.09
CA CYS A 129 8.79 2.07 -5.65
C CYS A 129 10.21 1.64 -5.24
N LEU A 130 10.61 0.42 -5.61
CA LEU A 130 11.91 -0.14 -5.26
C LEU A 130 13.08 0.67 -5.84
N HIS A 131 12.94 1.19 -7.06
CA HIS A 131 13.94 2.06 -7.68
C HIS A 131 14.11 3.36 -6.88
N SER A 132 13.02 4.00 -6.45
CA SER A 132 13.07 5.24 -5.67
C SER A 132 13.83 5.06 -4.35
N TYR A 133 13.66 3.92 -3.67
CA TYR A 133 14.41 3.60 -2.47
C TYR A 133 15.89 3.34 -2.75
N ARG A 134 16.21 2.58 -3.81
CA ARG A 134 17.60 2.31 -4.19
C ARG A 134 18.36 3.59 -4.50
N GLU A 135 17.76 4.53 -5.24
CA GLU A 135 18.37 5.83 -5.53
C GLU A 135 18.53 6.68 -4.25
N TYR A 136 17.53 6.71 -3.38
CA TYR A 136 17.65 7.39 -2.08
C TYR A 136 18.85 6.88 -1.26
N PHE A 137 19.02 5.56 -1.15
CA PHE A 137 20.14 4.98 -0.41
C PHE A 137 21.49 5.17 -1.10
N LYS A 138 21.52 5.12 -2.43
CA LYS A 138 22.72 5.44 -3.21
C LYS A 138 23.20 6.87 -2.94
N LEU A 139 22.29 7.85 -2.99
CA LEU A 139 22.60 9.25 -2.72
C LEU A 139 23.04 9.47 -1.27
N LYS A 140 22.36 8.84 -0.30
CA LYS A 140 22.72 8.92 1.12
C LYS A 140 24.15 8.41 1.38
N ASN A 141 24.55 7.33 0.71
CA ASN A 141 25.88 6.75 0.89
C ASN A 141 26.99 7.52 0.15
N GLN A 142 26.65 8.36 -0.84
CA GLN A 142 27.61 9.21 -1.56
C GLN A 142 27.89 10.54 -0.84
N GLY A 143 27.00 11.00 0.04
CA GLY A 143 27.16 12.25 0.81
C GLY A 143 28.07 12.17 2.03
N HIS A 144 28.78 11.06 2.24
CA HIS A 144 29.68 10.82 3.37
C HIS A 144 31.18 10.71 2.98
N ASN A 145 31.55 11.14 1.77
CA ASN A 145 32.95 11.29 1.34
C ASN A 145 33.38 12.76 1.34
#